data_AF-A0A9E5QPJ2-F1
#
_entry.id   AF-A0A9E5QPJ2-F1
#
_cell.length_a   1.000
_cell.length_b   1.000
_cell.length_c   1.000
_cell.angle_alpha   90.00
_cell.angle_beta   90.00
_cell.angle_gamma   90.00
#
_symmetry.space_group_name_H-M   'P 1'
#
loop_
_entity.id
_entity.type
_entity.pdbx_description
1 polymer ?
#
loop_
_entity_poly.entity_id
_entity_poly.type
_entity_poly.pdbx_seq_one_letter_code
_entity_poly.pdbx_strand_id
1 'polypeptide(L)' 'MQITIQLPPDLEHDLIRQAAATNTPLQTVILQALRQTMQTSPKVAAQWSEPVLTYEGISNFPAFESYRGELLPPSDSEPF' A
#
# COMPACT_ATOMS: atom_id res chain seq x y z
N MET A 1 -12.09 -4.99 -7.18
CA MET A 1 -11.13 -5.85 -6.46
C MET A 1 -11.92 -6.83 -5.62
N GLN A 2 -11.58 -8.12 -5.70
CA GLN A 2 -12.14 -9.17 -4.84
C GLN A 2 -11.00 -9.70 -3.99
N ILE A 3 -11.23 -9.83 -2.67
CA ILE A 3 -10.25 -10.35 -1.72
C ILE A 3 -10.85 -11.63 -1.13
N THR A 4 -10.08 -12.71 -1.19
CA THR A 4 -10.47 -13.99 -0.58
C THR A 4 -9.70 -14.14 0.71
N ILE A 5 -10.44 -14.31 1.82
CA ILE A 5 -9.86 -14.50 3.16
C ILE A 5 -10.24 -15.91 3.61
N GLN A 6 -9.25 -16.73 3.92
CA GLN A 6 -9.47 -18.03 4.54
C GLN A 6 -9.60 -17.84 6.04
N LEU A 7 -10.77 -18.14 6.60
CA LEU A 7 -11.05 -18.01 8.02
C LEU A 7 -11.16 -19.39 8.67
N PRO A 8 -10.73 -19.54 9.93
CA PRO A 8 -11.07 -20.70 10.72
C PRO A 8 -12.59 -20.89 10.81
N PRO A 9 -13.09 -22.15 10.78
CA PRO A 9 -14.52 -22.41 10.70
C PRO A 9 -15.29 -21.90 11.93
N ASP A 10 -14.70 -21.97 13.12
CA ASP A 10 -15.24 -21.40 14.35
C ASP A 10 -15.46 -19.89 14.23
N LEU A 11 -14.46 -19.16 13.74
CA LEU A 11 -14.53 -17.71 13.57
C LEU A 11 -15.54 -17.31 12.49
N GLU A 12 -15.64 -18.07 11.41
CA GLU A 12 -16.63 -17.82 10.35
C GLU A 12 -18.07 -17.94 10.89
N HIS A 13 -18.35 -18.98 11.68
CA HIS A 13 -19.68 -19.17 12.28
C HIS A 13 -20.03 -18.04 13.25
N ASP A 14 -19.07 -17.55 14.01
CA ASP A 14 -19.27 -16.44 14.94
C ASP A 14 -19.53 -15.13 14.22
N LEU A 15 -18.80 -14.85 13.14
CA LEU A 15 -19.03 -13.66 12.31
C LEU A 15 -20.41 -13.70 11.62
N ILE A 16 -20.85 -14.87 11.14
CA ILE A 16 -22.18 -15.06 10.56
C ILE A 16 -23.27 -14.82 11.62
N ARG A 17 -23.10 -15.36 12.82
CA ARG A 17 -24.04 -15.11 13.94
C ARG A 17 -24.10 -13.64 14.30
N GLN A 18 -22.96 -12.97 14.37
CA GLN A 18 -22.90 -11.55 14.69
C GLN A 18 -23.59 -10.71 13.61
N ALA A 19 -23.32 -10.98 12.33
CA ALA A 19 -23.96 -10.32 11.20
C ALA A 19 -25.49 -10.47 11.23
N ALA A 20 -25.98 -11.68 11.54
CA ALA A 20 -27.40 -11.95 11.70
C ALA A 20 -28.00 -11.18 12.89
N ALA A 21 -27.31 -11.14 14.03
CA ALA A 21 -27.77 -10.44 15.22
C ALA A 21 -27.86 -8.92 15.04
N THR A 22 -26.93 -8.33 14.28
CA THR A 22 -26.91 -6.89 13.99
C THR A 22 -27.69 -6.50 12.73
N ASN A 23 -28.29 -7.48 12.03
CA ASN A 23 -28.95 -7.29 10.74
C ASN A 23 -28.07 -6.53 9.73
N THR A 24 -26.78 -6.84 9.71
CA THR A 24 -25.81 -6.24 8.80
C THR A 24 -25.18 -7.31 7.92
N PRO A 25 -24.81 -7.00 6.67
CA PRO A 25 -24.09 -7.94 5.84
C PRO A 25 -22.78 -8.37 6.50
N LEU A 26 -22.45 -9.66 6.40
CA LEU A 26 -21.21 -10.24 6.91
C LEU A 26 -19.97 -9.45 6.47
N GLN A 27 -19.94 -9.03 5.20
CA GLN A 27 -18.86 -8.23 4.62
C GLN A 27 -18.66 -6.90 5.36
N THR A 28 -19.74 -6.26 5.80
CA THR A 28 -19.69 -5.00 6.55
C THR A 28 -19.08 -5.21 7.93
N VAL A 29 -19.44 -6.30 8.61
CA VAL A 29 -18.88 -6.67 9.91
C VAL A 29 -17.37 -6.91 9.79
N ILE A 30 -16.95 -7.69 8.78
CA ILE A 30 -15.53 -7.95 8.48
C ILE A 30 -14.79 -6.63 8.21
N LEU A 31 -15.33 -5.76 7.36
CA LEU A 31 -14.70 -4.48 7.04
C LEU A 31 -14.58 -3.56 8.25
N GLN A 32 -15.57 -3.54 9.14
CA GLN A 32 -15.52 -2.74 10.37
C GLN A 32 -14.43 -3.25 11.31
N ALA A 33 -14.33 -4.57 11.51
CA ALA A 33 -13.28 -5.17 12.33
C ALA A 33 -11.87 -4.88 11.77
N LEU A 34 -11.69 -5.04 10.45
CA LEU A 34 -10.43 -4.70 9.77
C LEU A 34 -10.10 -3.20 9.89
N ARG A 35 -11.09 -2.32 9.78
CA ARG A 35 -10.88 -0.88 9.91
C ARG A 35 -10.45 -0.50 11.33
N GLN A 36 -11.08 -1.09 12.35
CA GLN A 36 -10.73 -0.83 13.75
C GLN A 36 -9.30 -1.29 14.08
N THR A 37 -8.88 -2.44 13.57
CA THR A 37 -7.49 -2.93 13.74
C THR A 37 -6.47 -2.03 13.03
N MET A 38 -6.77 -1.55 11.82
CA MET A 38 -5.90 -0.62 11.11
C MET A 38 -5.85 0.79 11.73
N GLN A 39 -6.91 1.23 12.42
CA GLN A 39 -6.95 2.54 13.09
C GLN A 39 -6.24 2.53 14.45
N THR A 40 -6.21 1.39 15.13
CA THR A 40 -5.59 1.22 16.46
C THR A 40 -4.12 0.88 16.38
N SER A 41 -3.67 0.29 15.28
CA SER A 41 -2.25 0.26 14.97
C SER A 41 -1.82 1.71 14.77
N PRO A 42 -0.82 2.25 15.51
CA PRO A 42 -0.24 3.50 15.12
C PRO A 42 0.18 3.29 13.68
N LYS A 43 -0.47 4.02 12.78
CA LYS A 43 0.01 4.18 11.42
C LYS A 43 1.42 4.68 11.67
N VAL A 44 2.43 3.80 11.56
CA VAL A 44 3.74 4.26 11.10
C VAL A 44 3.33 4.89 9.80
N ALA A 45 3.14 6.21 9.84
CA ALA A 45 2.76 6.94 8.68
C ALA A 45 3.86 6.54 7.70
N ALA A 46 3.48 5.82 6.64
CA ALA A 46 4.35 5.59 5.50
C ALA A 46 4.49 6.93 4.77
N GLN A 47 4.86 7.95 5.53
CA GLN A 47 5.11 9.31 5.15
C GLN A 47 6.62 9.39 5.22
N TRP A 48 7.20 9.75 4.08
CA TRP A 48 8.61 10.06 4.00
C TRP A 48 8.94 11.13 5.04
N SER A 49 10.09 10.97 5.69
CA SER A 49 10.55 11.95 6.67
C SER A 49 10.67 13.34 6.03
N GLU A 50 10.46 14.39 6.81
CA GLU A 50 10.56 15.79 6.34
C GLU A 50 11.82 16.08 5.51
N PRO A 51 13.02 15.57 5.87
CA PRO A 51 14.22 15.77 5.06
C PRO A 51 14.13 15.20 3.64
N VAL A 52 13.35 14.15 3.42
CA VAL A 52 13.11 13.58 2.08
C VAL A 52 12.12 14.42 1.30
N LEU A 53 11.07 14.93 1.97
CA LEU A 53 10.03 15.73 1.33
C LEU A 53 10.50 17.14 0.96
N THR A 54 11.49 17.67 1.68
CA THR A 54 12.02 19.03 1.50
C THR A 54 13.38 19.06 0.80
N TYR A 55 13.86 17.91 0.31
CA TYR A 55 15.14 17.85 -0.37
C TYR A 55 15.07 18.53 -1.75
N GLU A 56 15.71 19.70 -1.86
CA GLU A 56 15.76 20.48 -3.11
C GLU A 56 16.93 20.11 -4.03
N GLY A 57 17.74 19.10 -3.65
CA GLY A 57 18.95 18.72 -4.37
C GLY A 57 20.23 19.34 -3.79
N ILE A 58 21.37 18.92 -4.33
CA ILE A 58 22.71 19.38 -3.93
C ILE A 58 23.24 20.28 -5.04
N SER A 59 23.57 21.53 -4.73
CA SER A 59 23.96 22.55 -5.72
C SER A 59 25.27 22.24 -6.46
N ASN A 60 26.15 21.44 -5.85
CA ASN A 60 27.39 20.95 -6.45
C ASN A 60 27.23 19.61 -7.20
N PHE A 61 26.00 19.14 -7.39
CA PHE A 61 25.73 17.97 -8.22
C PHE A 61 25.41 18.41 -9.65
N PRO A 62 25.95 17.73 -10.68
CA PRO A 62 25.57 18.05 -12.04
C PRO A 62 24.07 17.76 -12.23
N ALA A 63 23.42 18.52 -13.11
CA ALA A 63 21.99 18.34 -13.39
C ALA A 63 21.69 16.87 -13.73
N PHE A 64 20.49 16.38 -13.37
CA PHE A 64 20.09 15.00 -13.62
C PHE A 64 20.34 14.55 -15.07
N GLU A 65 20.17 15.46 -16.04
CA GLU A 65 20.36 15.15 -17.47
C GLU A 65 21.76 15.52 -18.02
N SER A 66 22.72 15.88 -17.17
CA SER A 66 24.07 16.27 -17.58
C SER A 66 24.81 15.20 -18.37
N TYR A 67 24.62 13.92 -18.01
CA TYR A 67 25.22 12.77 -18.68
C TYR A 67 24.52 12.39 -19.99
N ARG A 68 23.40 13.03 -20.35
CA ARG A 68 22.59 12.62 -21.52
C ARG A 68 23.37 12.70 -22.83
N GLY A 69 24.29 13.66 -22.95
CA GLY A 69 25.17 13.79 -24.12
C GLY A 69 26.24 12.71 -24.22
N GLU A 70 26.50 11.99 -23.14
CA GLU A 70 27.47 10.89 -23.04
C GLU A 70 26.81 9.52 -23.21
N LEU A 71 25.47 9.47 -23.28
CA LEU A 71 24.73 8.23 -23.48
C LEU A 71 24.94 7.72 -24.91
N LEU A 72 25.30 6.44 -25.01
CA LEU A 72 25.22 5.73 -26.27
C LEU A 72 23.76 5.71 -26.75
N PRO A 73 23.52 5.83 -28.06
CA PRO A 73 22.19 5.60 -28.60
C PRO A 73 21.71 4.20 -28.18
N PRO A 74 20.41 4.02 -27.88
CA PRO A 74 19.87 2.70 -27.65
C PRO A 74 20.27 1.79 -28.81
N SER A 75 20.89 0.66 -28.48
CA SER A 75 21.27 -0.31 -29.51
C SER A 75 19.99 -0.96 -30.05
N ASP A 76 19.81 -0.99 -31.38
CA ASP A 76 18.70 -1.67 -32.06
C ASP A 76 18.72 -3.21 -31.87
N SER A 77 19.56 -3.72 -30.97
CA SER A 77 19.89 -5.13 -30.80
C SER A 77 19.90 -5.50 -29.33
N GLU A 78 18.72 -5.57 -28.73
CA GLU A 78 18.29 -6.72 -27.89
C GLU A 78 16.82 -6.56 -27.50
N PRO A 79 15.89 -7.35 -28.07
CA PRO A 79 14.64 -7.64 -27.38
C PRO A 79 14.95 -8.50 -26.15
N PHE A 80 14.56 -8.02 -24.97
CA PHE A 80 14.43 -8.83 -23.76
C PHE A 80 13.42 -9.96 -23.97
#